data_AF-A0A284R4M0-F1
#
_entry.id   AF-A0A284R4M0-F1
#
_cell.length_a   1.000
_cell.length_b   1.000
_cell.length_c   1.000
_cell.angle_alpha   90.00
_cell.angle_beta   90.00
_cell.angle_gamma   90.00
#
_symmetry.space_group_name_H-M   'P 1'
#
loop_
_entity.id
_entity.type
_entity.pdbx_description
1 polymer ?
#
loop_
_entity_poly.entity_id
_entity_poly.type
_entity_poly.pdbx_seq_one_letter_code
_entity_poly.pdbx_strand_id
1 'polypeptide(L)'
;MSTLLPGLKKVGNRICNLLIVNINTLYPSTMTIDIALFPSLVSITLDAIQSKVTVLRDALKMIPVITSLQFCQIVYRVDGLYKEETEAAWRDIGRILSDEHLQSLKHVWTITYLLSVLPWDHVQSLKDLIMASICQASRSLRLRVIGVHHHPFKLIGGGNIVEM
;
A
#
# COMPACT_ATOMS: atom_id res chain seq x y z
N MET A 1 -45.06 11.81 2.11
CA MET A 1 -44.07 12.79 2.62
C MET A 1 -43.62 12.30 3.99
N SER A 2 -42.42 11.73 4.12
CA SER A 2 -41.89 11.30 5.42
C SER A 2 -41.17 12.46 6.11
N THR A 3 -41.56 12.73 7.34
CA THR A 3 -40.92 13.67 8.25
C THR A 3 -39.64 13.06 8.79
N LEU A 4 -38.50 13.44 8.20
CA LEU A 4 -37.19 13.21 8.83
C LEU A 4 -37.10 14.08 10.09
N LEU A 5 -36.82 13.43 11.23
CA LEU A 5 -36.57 14.10 12.51
C LEU A 5 -35.45 15.15 12.37
N PRO A 6 -35.67 16.41 12.78
CA PRO A 6 -34.66 17.45 12.75
C PRO A 6 -33.65 17.18 13.88
N GLY A 7 -32.52 16.55 13.52
CA GLY A 7 -31.49 16.18 14.51
C GLY A 7 -30.49 15.13 14.01
N LEU A 8 -30.87 14.31 13.04
CA LEU A 8 -29.92 13.53 12.25
C LEU A 8 -29.25 14.47 11.23
N LYS A 9 -28.31 15.30 11.71
CA LYS A 9 -27.20 15.71 10.87
C LYS A 9 -26.72 14.44 10.19
N LYS A 10 -26.61 14.46 8.86
CA LYS A 10 -25.99 13.42 8.06
C LYS A 10 -24.69 12.97 8.74
N VAL A 11 -24.77 11.95 9.61
CA VAL A 11 -23.68 11.02 9.82
C VAL A 11 -23.68 10.29 8.49
N GLY A 12 -23.05 10.93 7.50
CA GLY A 12 -22.85 10.31 6.21
C GLY A 12 -22.08 9.06 6.55
N ASN A 13 -22.74 7.92 6.42
CA ASN A 13 -22.16 6.59 6.49
C ASN A 13 -21.03 6.54 5.46
N ARG A 14 -19.86 7.06 5.81
CA ARG A 14 -18.60 6.76 5.14
C ARG A 14 -18.20 5.40 5.68
N ILE A 15 -18.91 4.36 5.24
CA ILE A 15 -18.29 3.05 5.16
C ILE A 15 -17.15 3.28 4.19
N CYS A 16 -15.93 3.41 4.70
CA CYS A 16 -14.75 3.30 3.87
C CYS A 16 -14.84 1.91 3.25
N ASN A 17 -15.37 1.82 2.03
CA ASN A 17 -15.35 0.58 1.28
C ASN A 17 -13.88 0.22 1.13
N LEU A 18 -13.49 -0.83 1.83
CA LEU A 18 -12.14 -1.36 1.90
C LEU A 18 -12.11 -2.62 1.07
N LEU A 19 -11.26 -2.64 0.04
CA LEU A 19 -10.93 -3.85 -0.69
C LEU A 19 -9.58 -4.35 -0.21
N ILE A 20 -9.54 -5.59 0.27
CA ILE A 20 -8.28 -6.27 0.62
C ILE A 20 -7.98 -7.27 -0.49
N VAL A 21 -6.83 -7.08 -1.13
CA VAL A 21 -6.34 -7.93 -2.22
C VAL A 21 -5.12 -8.68 -1.69
N ASN A 22 -5.25 -9.99 -1.53
CA ASN A 22 -4.11 -10.84 -1.21
C ASN A 22 -3.38 -11.22 -2.50
N ILE A 23 -2.14 -10.72 -2.63
CA ILE A 23 -1.24 -10.98 -3.74
C ILE A 23 -0.31 -12.10 -3.30
N ASN A 24 -0.47 -13.28 -3.92
CA ASN A 24 0.28 -14.48 -3.57
C ASN A 24 1.04 -15.04 -4.77
N THR A 25 2.30 -15.46 -4.56
CA THR A 25 3.10 -16.14 -5.59
C THR A 25 2.80 -17.64 -5.71
N LEU A 26 2.10 -18.25 -4.76
CA LEU A 26 1.73 -19.67 -4.79
C LEU A 26 0.72 -20.00 -5.90
N TYR A 27 0.02 -18.99 -6.43
CA TYR A 27 -0.89 -19.11 -7.57
C TYR A 27 -0.53 -18.07 -8.63
N PRO A 28 0.36 -18.40 -9.59
CA PRO A 28 0.90 -17.45 -10.58
C PRO A 28 -0.11 -17.01 -11.65
N SER A 29 -1.42 -17.17 -11.42
CA SER A 29 -2.43 -16.61 -12.33
C SER A 29 -2.34 -15.09 -12.30
N THR A 30 -2.26 -14.47 -13.47
CA THR A 30 -2.53 -13.04 -13.66
C THR A 30 -3.80 -12.70 -12.90
N MET A 31 -3.63 -12.03 -11.77
CA MET A 31 -4.74 -11.64 -10.91
C MET A 31 -5.38 -10.41 -11.55
N THR A 32 -6.33 -10.63 -12.47
CA THR A 32 -7.16 -9.56 -12.98
C THR A 32 -8.08 -9.15 -11.85
N ILE A 33 -7.71 -8.10 -11.11
CA ILE A 33 -8.60 -7.54 -10.11
C ILE A 33 -9.69 -6.79 -10.89
N ASP A 34 -10.86 -7.41 -11.04
CA ASP A 34 -12.01 -6.76 -11.68
C ASP A 34 -12.65 -5.77 -10.69
N ILE A 35 -11.93 -4.67 -10.41
CA ILE A 35 -12.38 -3.60 -9.49
C ILE A 35 -13.44 -2.71 -10.16
N ALA A 36 -13.85 -3.00 -11.41
CA ALA A 36 -14.94 -2.28 -12.09
C ALA A 36 -16.28 -2.36 -11.31
N LEU A 37 -16.41 -3.30 -10.37
CA LEU A 37 -17.56 -3.46 -9.50
C LEU A 37 -17.62 -2.47 -8.32
N PHE A 38 -16.59 -1.65 -8.08
CA PHE A 38 -16.51 -0.77 -6.91
C PHE A 38 -16.24 0.70 -7.25
N PRO A 39 -17.18 1.40 -7.93
CA PRO A 39 -17.01 2.81 -8.31
C PRO A 39 -16.87 3.78 -7.12
N SER A 40 -17.23 3.33 -5.92
CA SER A 40 -17.14 4.08 -4.66
C SER A 40 -16.04 3.57 -3.73
N LEU A 41 -15.06 2.81 -4.25
CA LEU A 41 -13.95 2.30 -3.45
C LEU A 41 -13.08 3.46 -2.96
N VAL A 42 -12.99 3.62 -1.64
CA VAL A 42 -12.22 4.72 -1.02
C VAL A 42 -10.83 4.24 -0.59
N SER A 43 -10.72 2.97 -0.20
CA SER A 43 -9.48 2.39 0.33
C SER A 43 -9.19 1.02 -0.27
N ILE A 44 -7.93 0.79 -0.63
CA ILE A 44 -7.43 -0.52 -1.03
C ILE A 44 -6.27 -0.95 -0.13
N THR A 45 -6.21 -2.23 0.21
CA THR A 45 -5.06 -2.86 0.86
C THR A 45 -4.53 -3.95 -0.06
N LEU A 46 -3.25 -3.85 -0.43
CA LEU A 46 -2.51 -4.83 -1.21
C LEU A 46 -1.60 -5.61 -0.26
N ASP A 47 -2.00 -6.85 0.05
CA ASP A 47 -1.20 -7.76 0.88
C ASP A 47 -0.30 -8.62 0.00
N ALA A 48 0.96 -8.21 -0.09
CA ALA A 48 2.03 -8.86 -0.83
C ALA A 48 3.06 -9.54 0.09
N ILE A 49 2.68 -9.95 1.31
CA ILE A 49 3.59 -10.64 2.25
C ILE A 49 4.18 -11.92 1.64
N GLN A 50 3.41 -12.63 0.81
CA GLN A 50 3.81 -13.88 0.18
C GLN A 50 4.18 -13.69 -1.29
N SER A 51 4.52 -12.47 -1.70
CA SER A 51 4.75 -12.14 -3.10
C SER A 51 6.04 -11.39 -3.35
N LYS A 52 6.54 -11.50 -4.59
CA LYS A 52 7.66 -10.69 -5.07
C LYS A 52 7.18 -9.27 -5.32
N VAL A 53 8.05 -8.29 -5.10
CA VAL A 53 7.77 -6.87 -5.36
C VAL A 53 7.35 -6.59 -6.82
N THR A 54 7.85 -7.36 -7.79
CA THR A 54 7.47 -7.23 -9.20
C THR A 54 6.00 -7.58 -9.45
N VAL A 55 5.46 -8.56 -8.73
CA VAL A 55 4.04 -8.93 -8.80
C VAL A 55 3.18 -7.84 -8.15
N LEU A 56 3.63 -7.26 -7.03
CA LEU A 56 2.97 -6.10 -6.42
C LEU A 56 2.91 -4.91 -7.39
N ARG A 57 4.03 -4.60 -8.07
CA ARG A 57 4.09 -3.57 -9.11
C ARG A 57 3.07 -3.84 -10.21
N ASP A 58 3.00 -5.07 -10.70
CA ASP A 58 2.10 -5.41 -11.80
C ASP A 58 0.62 -5.38 -11.37
N ALA A 59 0.31 -5.80 -10.13
CA ALA A 59 -1.02 -5.67 -9.55
C ALA A 59 -1.47 -4.20 -9.44
N LEU A 60 -0.57 -3.29 -9.06
CA LEU A 60 -0.86 -1.86 -9.02
C LEU A 60 -1.23 -1.29 -10.40
N LYS A 61 -0.56 -1.74 -11.46
CA LYS A 61 -0.88 -1.33 -12.85
C LYS A 61 -2.26 -1.81 -13.32
N MET A 62 -2.79 -2.87 -12.70
CA MET A 62 -4.11 -3.43 -13.03
C MET A 62 -5.26 -2.75 -12.28
N ILE A 63 -4.97 -1.85 -11.34
CA ILE A 63 -6.02 -1.08 -10.66
C ILE A 63 -6.68 -0.15 -11.70
N PRO A 64 -7.99 -0.28 -11.97
CA PRO A 64 -8.67 0.63 -12.88
C PRO A 64 -8.75 2.02 -12.27
N VAL A 65 -8.99 3.02 -13.11
CA VAL A 65 -9.17 4.41 -12.66
C VAL A 65 -10.41 4.52 -11.76
N ILE A 66 -10.18 4.79 -10.47
CA ILE A 66 -11.24 4.98 -9.48
C ILE A 66 -11.07 6.36 -8.86
N THR A 67 -11.92 7.31 -9.25
CA THR A 67 -11.85 8.71 -8.80
C THR A 67 -12.14 8.90 -7.32
N SER A 68 -12.76 7.90 -6.67
CA SER A 68 -13.05 7.91 -5.24
C SER A 68 -11.92 7.30 -4.38
N LEU A 69 -10.91 6.68 -4.99
CA LEU A 69 -9.83 6.01 -4.29
C LEU A 69 -8.85 7.03 -3.68
N GLN A 70 -8.79 7.08 -2.36
CA GLN A 70 -7.99 8.06 -1.61
C GLN A 70 -6.86 7.42 -0.79
N PHE A 71 -7.01 6.15 -0.44
CA PHE A 71 -6.09 5.43 0.43
C PHE A 71 -5.60 4.14 -0.23
N CYS A 72 -4.28 3.95 -0.24
CA CYS A 72 -3.64 2.71 -0.66
C CYS A 72 -2.73 2.24 0.45
N GLN A 73 -3.01 1.06 0.98
CA GLN A 73 -2.14 0.38 1.93
C GLN A 73 -1.40 -0.74 1.22
N ILE A 74 -0.09 -0.81 1.39
CA ILE A 74 0.76 -1.87 0.86
C ILE A 74 1.35 -2.61 2.04
N VAL A 75 1.17 -3.92 2.09
CA VAL A 75 1.73 -4.79 3.11
C VAL A 75 2.72 -5.70 2.39
N TYR A 76 4.02 -5.55 2.66
CA TYR A 76 5.06 -6.23 1.90
C TYR A 76 6.06 -6.90 2.84
N ARG A 77 6.51 -8.11 2.50
CA ARG A 77 7.56 -8.80 3.24
C ARG A 77 8.91 -8.51 2.59
N VAL A 78 9.91 -8.18 3.41
CA VAL A 78 11.30 -8.08 2.95
C VAL A 78 11.77 -9.47 2.53
N ASP A 79 11.86 -9.71 1.24
CA ASP A 79 12.57 -10.86 0.70
C ASP A 79 14.06 -10.58 0.93
N GLY A 80 14.76 -11.46 1.67
CA GLY A 80 16.07 -11.20 2.27
C GLY A 80 17.25 -10.93 1.34
N LEU A 81 17.00 -10.65 0.06
CA LEU A 81 18.01 -10.21 -0.89
C LEU A 81 17.52 -8.91 -1.52
N TYR A 82 18.03 -7.79 -1.01
CA TYR A 82 17.89 -6.49 -1.64
C TYR A 82 18.68 -6.52 -2.96
N LYS A 83 17.96 -6.66 -4.08
CA LYS A 83 18.52 -6.79 -5.44
C LYS A 83 18.17 -5.56 -6.27
N GLU A 84 18.94 -5.28 -7.32
CA GLU A 84 18.65 -4.20 -8.28
C GLU A 84 17.21 -4.27 -8.84
N GLU A 85 16.69 -5.48 -9.05
CA GLU A 85 15.29 -5.70 -9.47
C GLU A 85 14.28 -5.17 -8.44
N THR A 86 14.58 -5.29 -7.14
CA THR A 86 13.73 -4.78 -6.07
C THR A 86 13.72 -3.26 -6.05
N GLU A 87 14.88 -2.64 -6.24
CA GLU A 87 14.96 -1.18 -6.35
C GLU A 87 14.19 -0.67 -7.56
N ALA A 88 14.41 -1.28 -8.72
CA ALA A 88 13.72 -0.90 -9.95
C ALA A 88 12.20 -1.04 -9.79
N ALA A 89 11.73 -2.13 -9.19
CA ALA A 89 10.31 -2.35 -8.94
C ALA A 89 9.71 -1.30 -7.99
N TRP A 90 10.40 -0.91 -6.92
CA TRP A 90 9.91 0.14 -6.01
C TRP A 90 9.90 1.53 -6.65
N ARG A 91 10.90 1.86 -7.47
CA ARG A 91 10.89 3.09 -8.27
C ARG A 91 9.70 3.13 -9.23
N ASP A 92 9.41 2.01 -9.88
CA ASP A 92 8.23 1.88 -10.74
C ASP A 92 6.93 2.02 -9.94
N ILE A 93 6.83 1.39 -8.77
CA ILE A 93 5.68 1.54 -7.86
C ILE A 93 5.47 3.01 -7.49
N GLY A 94 6.54 3.74 -7.15
CA GLY A 94 6.46 5.18 -6.86
C GLY A 94 5.86 5.97 -8.02
N ARG A 95 6.32 5.71 -9.25
CA ARG A 95 5.78 6.33 -10.47
C ARG A 95 4.31 5.98 -10.67
N ILE A 96 3.92 4.71 -10.55
CA ILE A 96 2.53 4.26 -10.70
C ILE A 96 1.65 4.97 -9.66
N LEU A 97 2.01 4.97 -8.38
CA LEU A 97 1.20 5.63 -7.35
C LEU A 97 1.00 7.14 -7.58
N SER A 98 1.88 7.75 -8.38
CA SER A 98 1.88 9.18 -8.72
C SER A 98 1.30 9.47 -10.12
N ASP A 99 0.98 8.44 -10.89
CA ASP A 99 0.48 8.52 -12.26
C ASP A 99 -0.97 9.06 -12.27
N GLU A 100 -1.36 9.72 -13.36
CA GLU A 100 -2.69 10.29 -13.58
C GLU A 100 -3.82 9.28 -13.35
N HIS A 101 -3.59 7.98 -13.60
CA HIS A 101 -4.58 6.92 -13.35
C HIS A 101 -4.98 6.79 -11.86
N LEU A 102 -4.13 7.24 -10.93
CA LEU A 102 -4.31 7.21 -9.47
C LEU A 102 -4.27 8.62 -8.86
N GLN A 103 -4.52 9.68 -9.65
CA GLN A 103 -4.49 11.09 -9.20
C GLN A 103 -5.35 11.43 -7.96
N SER A 104 -6.36 10.61 -7.67
CA SER A 104 -7.25 10.80 -6.52
C SER A 104 -6.65 10.32 -5.21
N LEU A 105 -5.59 9.51 -5.29
CA LEU A 105 -4.86 8.98 -4.14
C LEU A 105 -4.25 10.14 -3.35
N LYS A 106 -4.45 10.12 -2.03
CA LYS A 106 -3.94 11.14 -1.09
C LYS A 106 -2.97 10.54 -0.08
N HIS A 107 -3.19 9.28 0.28
CA HIS A 107 -2.45 8.60 1.32
C HIS A 107 -1.95 7.24 0.82
N VAL A 108 -0.65 7.02 0.99
CA VAL A 108 -0.02 5.72 0.79
C VAL A 108 0.60 5.27 2.10
N TRP A 109 0.18 4.11 2.59
CA TRP A 109 0.73 3.52 3.80
C TRP A 109 1.40 2.19 3.47
N THR A 110 2.69 2.08 3.74
CA THR A 110 3.44 0.84 3.51
C THR A 110 3.84 0.23 4.83
N ILE A 111 3.51 -1.04 5.04
CA ILE A 111 3.94 -1.85 6.18
C ILE A 111 4.92 -2.89 5.65
N THR A 112 6.19 -2.78 6.05
CA THR A 112 7.24 -3.72 5.67
C THR A 112 7.48 -4.72 6.80
N TYR A 113 7.20 -6.01 6.54
CA TYR A 113 7.42 -7.11 7.46
C TYR A 113 8.78 -7.76 7.22
N LEU A 114 9.57 -7.92 8.26
CA LEU A 114 10.82 -8.65 8.20
C LEU A 114 10.68 -10.04 8.83
N LEU A 115 11.21 -11.06 8.14
CA LEU A 115 11.47 -12.37 8.74
C LEU A 115 12.59 -12.26 9.78
N SER A 116 12.43 -12.93 10.92
CA SER A 116 13.27 -12.84 12.13
C SER A 116 14.78 -13.08 11.94
N VAL A 117 15.19 -13.56 10.76
CA VAL A 117 16.58 -13.92 10.42
C VAL A 117 17.38 -12.79 9.78
N LEU A 118 16.77 -11.68 9.36
CA LEU A 118 17.51 -10.59 8.71
C LEU A 118 17.89 -9.47 9.69
N PRO A 119 19.07 -8.83 9.51
CA PRO A 119 19.45 -7.62 10.24
C PRO A 119 18.45 -6.47 10.05
N TRP A 120 18.23 -5.68 11.11
CA TRP A 120 17.36 -4.49 11.07
C TRP A 120 17.75 -3.48 10.00
N ASP A 121 19.05 -3.37 9.68
CA ASP A 121 19.56 -2.47 8.66
C ASP A 121 18.91 -2.70 7.29
N HIS A 122 18.51 -3.94 6.96
CA HIS A 122 17.79 -4.23 5.72
C HIS A 122 16.37 -3.65 5.71
N VAL A 123 15.69 -3.61 6.87
CA VAL A 123 14.38 -2.96 7.01
C VAL A 123 14.52 -1.47 6.78
N GLN A 124 15.57 -0.88 7.37
CA GLN A 124 15.83 0.54 7.26
C GLN A 124 16.18 0.93 5.82
N SER A 125 17.07 0.20 5.14
CA SER A 125 17.39 0.42 3.72
C SER A 125 16.17 0.27 2.81
N LEU A 126 15.30 -0.73 3.05
CA LEU A 126 14.07 -0.87 2.27
C LEU A 126 13.09 0.27 2.55
N LYS A 127 12.96 0.69 3.82
CA LYS A 127 12.14 1.86 4.18
C LYS A 127 12.64 3.09 3.44
N ASP A 128 13.94 3.34 3.45
CA ASP A 128 14.55 4.50 2.79
C ASP A 128 14.38 4.44 1.27
N LEU A 129 14.49 3.25 0.67
CA LEU A 129 14.18 3.02 -0.74
C LEU A 129 12.72 3.36 -1.08
N ILE A 130 11.76 2.86 -0.30
CA ILE A 130 10.32 3.10 -0.53
C ILE A 130 10.01 4.59 -0.40
N MET A 131 10.54 5.22 0.66
CA MET A 131 10.41 6.66 0.89
C MET A 131 10.98 7.44 -0.31
N ALA A 132 12.21 7.15 -0.71
CA ALA A 132 12.84 7.82 -1.86
C ALA A 132 12.04 7.61 -3.15
N SER A 133 11.58 6.39 -3.41
CA SER A 133 10.87 6.03 -4.64
C SER A 133 9.53 6.77 -4.77
N ILE A 134 8.75 6.84 -3.69
CA ILE A 134 7.43 7.48 -3.71
C ILE A 134 7.56 9.01 -3.61
N CYS A 135 8.42 9.53 -2.74
CA CYS A 135 8.58 10.98 -2.57
C CYS A 135 9.24 11.65 -3.79
N GLN A 136 10.08 10.94 -4.54
CA GLN A 136 10.58 11.45 -5.82
C GLN A 136 9.47 11.52 -6.87
N ALA A 137 8.51 10.60 -6.83
CA ALA A 137 7.46 10.50 -7.83
C ALA A 137 6.30 11.48 -7.57
N SER A 138 5.98 11.77 -6.31
CA SER A 138 4.94 12.76 -5.97
C SER A 138 5.19 13.49 -4.66
N ARG A 139 5.00 14.82 -4.71
CA ARG A 139 4.98 15.71 -3.53
C ARG A 139 3.60 15.85 -2.91
N SER A 140 2.54 15.35 -3.55
CA SER A 140 1.16 15.49 -3.08
C SER A 140 0.67 14.27 -2.30
N LEU A 141 1.36 13.14 -2.41
CA LEU A 141 1.06 11.93 -1.67
C LEU A 141 1.65 12.00 -0.26
N ARG A 142 0.81 11.79 0.75
CA ARG A 142 1.26 11.58 2.12
C ARG A 142 1.66 10.14 2.29
N LEU A 143 2.92 9.91 2.62
CA LEU A 143 3.49 8.59 2.76
C LEU A 143 3.77 8.27 4.23
N ARG A 144 3.41 7.06 4.66
CA ARG A 144 3.88 6.48 5.92
C ARG A 144 4.48 5.11 5.65
N VAL A 145 5.71 4.88 6.11
CA VAL A 145 6.38 3.58 6.00
C VAL A 145 6.75 3.06 7.38
N ILE A 146 6.18 1.89 7.73
CA ILE A 146 6.35 1.23 9.03
C ILE A 146 7.14 -0.05 8.81
N GLY A 147 8.33 -0.13 9.40
CA GLY A 147 9.10 -1.37 9.47
C GLY A 147 8.70 -2.17 10.70
N VAL A 148 8.39 -3.45 10.52
CA VAL A 148 8.05 -4.41 11.57
C VAL A 148 9.10 -5.51 11.59
N HIS A 149 9.85 -5.61 12.69
CA HIS A 149 10.81 -6.68 12.94
C HIS A 149 10.23 -7.67 13.93
N HIS A 150 10.02 -8.90 13.48
CA HIS A 150 9.62 -9.98 14.36
C HIS A 150 10.86 -10.58 15.03
N HIS A 151 11.29 -10.02 16.15
CA HIS A 151 12.26 -10.69 17.02
C HIS A 151 11.53 -11.80 17.80
N PRO A 152 12.03 -13.04 17.90
CA PRO A 152 11.32 -14.18 18.52
C PRO A 152 10.91 -13.97 19.99
N PHE A 153 11.28 -12.86 20.62
CA PHE A 153 11.00 -12.55 22.02
C PHE A 153 10.49 -11.12 22.28
N LYS A 154 10.24 -10.30 21.23
CA LYS A 154 9.75 -8.92 21.37
C LYS A 154 9.21 -8.37 20.05
N LEU A 155 7.97 -7.88 20.05
CA LEU A 155 7.48 -6.91 19.06
C LEU A 155 8.19 -5.57 19.34
N ILE A 156 9.31 -5.31 18.65
CA ILE A 156 9.95 -4.00 18.68
C ILE A 156 9.26 -3.16 17.62
N GLY A 157 8.16 -2.50 18.00
CA GLY A 157 7.48 -1.50 17.18
C GLY A 157 8.31 -0.22 17.08
N GLY A 158 9.43 -0.28 16.36
CA GLY A 158 10.27 0.88 16.02
C GLY A 158 9.67 1.65 14.83
N GLY A 159 8.42 2.08 14.95
CA GLY A 159 7.76 2.89 13.93
C GLY A 159 8.19 4.35 14.04
N ASN A 160 9.29 4.75 13.41
CA ASN A 160 9.51 6.16 13.12
C ASN A 160 8.43 6.61 12.13
N ILE A 161 7.37 7.23 12.65
CA ILE A 161 6.38 7.95 11.86
C ILE A 161 7.11 9.15 11.24
N VAL A 162 7.42 9.04 9.95
CA VAL A 162 7.81 10.21 9.16
C VAL A 162 6.51 10.74 8.58
N GLU A 163 5.99 11.80 9.18
CA GLU A 163 4.94 12.61 8.58
C GLU A 163 5.61 13.62 7.65
N MET A 164 5.28 13.54 6.36
CA MET A 164 5.48 14.59 5.38
C MET A 164 4.13 15.09 4.88
#